data_AF-A0A7X7T9A3-F1
#
_entry.id   AF-A0A7X7T9A3-F1
#
_cell.length_a   1.000
_cell.length_b   1.000
_cell.length_c   1.000
_cell.angle_alpha   90.00
_cell.angle_beta   90.00
_cell.angle_gamma   90.00
#
_symmetry.space_group_name_H-M   'P 1'
#
loop_
_entity.id
_entity.type
_entity.pdbx_description
1 polymer ?
#
loop_
_entity_poly.entity_id
_entity_poly.type
_entity_poly.pdbx_seq_one_letter_code
_entity_poly.pdbx_strand_id
1 'polypeptide(L)'
;MNSDLPQAVPFIPAPKQIELIAPLGKALRHTGKILFEPFDMGKWFIIGFCAWLATLGKGGGPSFGYNFDSSSFRHGSQEARQFIDSLPWFIPLIIAVSILGLLVALLFLWISSRGKFMFLYCAVNNCAFVKYPWSQFRRQGNSVFLFRLVIWFFGMICAGLCVVLGFGLFAALRAGFPRDGAILLAILGASMIGVPLLMIIYTILDVTEDFVIPIMVRQGRLCIPAWKVCWRLIRDHFGKFVLYWLFKLLLTVVIGAMVFAFAVGTCCVGLIVMSIPYLGAVVLLPITCFWRSFSAFYLRQFGDEFDIFPPEPPAAPTPAPFVTPAAVEPGNRGIDGPATTA
;
A
#
# COMPACT_ATOMS: atom_id res chain seq x y z
N MET A 1 10.61 15.41 63.88
CA MET A 1 11.59 15.34 62.76
C MET A 1 11.32 14.05 62.00
N ASN A 2 10.37 14.08 61.06
CA ASN A 2 10.12 12.97 60.16
C ASN A 2 10.98 13.21 58.92
N SER A 3 11.94 12.31 58.69
CA SER A 3 12.80 12.30 57.52
C SER A 3 12.00 11.85 56.29
N ASP A 4 12.00 12.72 55.29
CA ASP A 4 11.38 12.57 53.99
C ASP A 4 11.81 11.28 53.27
N LEU A 5 10.84 10.46 52.90
CA LEU A 5 10.99 9.38 51.93
C LEU A 5 11.06 9.99 50.53
N PRO A 6 12.08 9.69 49.70
CA PRO A 6 12.10 10.14 48.32
C PRO A 6 10.97 9.45 47.55
N GLN A 7 10.05 10.26 47.04
CA GLN A 7 8.93 9.83 46.21
C GLN A 7 9.45 9.05 44.99
N ALA A 8 8.82 7.91 44.72
CA ALA A 8 9.06 7.14 43.50
C ALA A 8 8.87 8.06 42.28
N VAL A 9 9.97 8.28 41.56
CA VAL A 9 9.94 9.00 40.28
C VAL A 9 8.99 8.25 39.35
N PRO A 10 7.95 8.89 38.78
CA PRO A 10 7.12 8.24 37.79
C PRO A 10 8.02 7.78 36.63
N PHE A 11 7.89 6.52 36.24
CA PHE A 11 8.58 5.93 35.10
C PHE A 11 8.13 6.70 33.85
N ILE A 12 8.86 7.77 33.49
CA ILE A 12 8.68 8.44 32.21
C ILE A 12 9.15 7.42 31.18
N PRO A 13 8.26 6.84 30.35
CA PRO A 13 8.72 5.97 29.28
C PRO A 13 9.69 6.81 28.44
N ALA A 14 10.94 6.32 28.32
CA ALA A 14 11.94 6.96 27.49
C ALA A 14 11.32 7.33 26.13
N PRO A 15 11.61 8.52 25.57
CA PRO A 15 11.04 8.92 24.29
C PRO A 15 11.32 7.79 23.30
N LYS A 16 10.25 7.12 22.86
CA LYS A 16 10.30 5.98 21.94
C LYS A 16 11.04 6.48 20.71
N GLN A 17 12.34 6.19 20.61
CA GLN A 17 13.16 6.67 19.51
C GLN A 17 12.53 6.12 18.24
N ILE A 18 12.19 7.01 17.31
CA ILE A 18 11.46 6.63 16.11
C ILE A 18 12.50 6.03 15.16
N GLU A 19 12.65 4.72 15.26
CA GLU A 19 13.62 3.94 14.49
C GLU A 19 12.96 3.39 13.22
N LEU A 20 13.66 3.48 12.11
CA LEU A 20 13.18 2.98 10.82
C LEU A 20 13.42 1.47 10.63
N ILE A 21 14.47 0.96 11.27
CA ILE A 21 14.93 -0.43 11.12
C ILE A 21 14.12 -1.38 12.01
N ALA A 22 13.66 -0.94 13.18
CA ALA A 22 12.86 -1.78 14.06
C ALA A 22 11.51 -2.22 13.44
N PRO A 23 10.73 -1.36 12.78
CA PRO A 23 9.53 -1.75 12.02
C PRO A 23 9.83 -2.68 10.86
N LEU A 24 10.99 -2.52 10.20
CA LEU A 24 11.39 -3.36 9.07
C LEU A 24 11.46 -4.83 9.48
N GLY A 25 12.21 -5.12 10.55
CA GLY A 25 12.35 -6.48 11.06
C GLY A 25 11.03 -7.08 11.58
N LYS A 26 10.19 -6.25 12.23
CA LYS A 26 8.86 -6.67 12.68
C LYS A 26 7.94 -6.97 11.49
N ALA A 27 7.94 -6.14 10.47
CA ALA A 27 7.14 -6.31 9.25
C ALA A 27 7.55 -7.56 8.47
N LEU A 28 8.85 -7.83 8.33
CA LEU A 28 9.34 -9.05 7.68
C LEU A 28 8.90 -10.31 8.43
N ARG A 29 9.09 -10.35 9.76
CA ARG A 29 8.64 -11.48 10.59
C ARG A 29 7.14 -11.66 10.53
N HIS A 30 6.37 -10.57 10.58
CA HIS A 30 4.91 -10.61 10.50
C HIS A 30 4.42 -11.10 9.14
N THR A 31 5.02 -10.61 8.05
CA THR A 31 4.74 -11.11 6.69
C THR A 31 5.05 -12.59 6.56
N GLY A 32 6.20 -13.01 7.12
CA GLY A 32 6.61 -14.40 7.17
C GLY A 32 5.56 -15.28 7.88
N LYS A 33 5.14 -14.86 9.08
CA LYS A 33 4.09 -15.53 9.84
C LYS A 33 2.77 -15.62 9.07
N ILE A 34 2.30 -14.53 8.47
CA ILE A 34 1.00 -14.53 7.79
C ILE A 34 0.98 -15.46 6.58
N LEU A 35 2.03 -15.40 5.77
CA LEU A 35 2.06 -16.12 4.50
C LEU A 35 2.51 -17.57 4.65
N PHE A 36 3.43 -17.85 5.57
CA PHE A 36 4.11 -19.14 5.64
C PHE A 36 3.84 -19.92 6.93
N GLU A 37 3.17 -19.34 7.96
CA GLU A 37 2.99 -19.99 9.26
C GLU A 37 1.56 -19.79 9.87
N PRO A 38 0.64 -20.76 9.71
CA PRO A 38 0.72 -21.95 8.87
C PRO A 38 0.55 -21.63 7.38
N PHE A 39 1.28 -22.34 6.52
CA PHE A 39 1.12 -22.23 5.07
C PHE A 39 -0.19 -22.89 4.63
N ASP A 40 -1.15 -22.07 4.23
CA ASP A 40 -2.45 -22.49 3.70
C ASP A 40 -2.63 -21.89 2.30
N MET A 41 -2.72 -22.75 1.29
CA MET A 41 -2.87 -22.33 -0.11
C MET A 41 -4.14 -21.51 -0.32
N GLY A 42 -5.26 -21.90 0.29
CA GLY A 42 -6.53 -21.19 0.17
C GLY A 42 -6.43 -19.80 0.77
N LYS A 43 -5.85 -19.68 1.97
CA LYS A 43 -5.55 -18.39 2.61
C LYS A 43 -4.65 -17.52 1.73
N TRP A 44 -3.61 -18.11 1.12
CA TRP A 44 -2.67 -17.40 0.26
C TRP A 44 -3.35 -16.82 -0.98
N PHE A 45 -4.16 -17.61 -1.70
CA PHE A 45 -4.91 -17.14 -2.87
C PHE A 45 -5.99 -16.11 -2.52
N ILE A 46 -6.64 -16.22 -1.35
CA ILE A 46 -7.62 -15.23 -0.88
C ILE A 46 -6.93 -13.89 -0.56
N ILE A 47 -5.80 -13.91 0.15
CA ILE A 47 -5.03 -12.70 0.43
C ILE A 47 -4.48 -12.12 -0.88
N GLY A 48 -4.08 -12.97 -1.83
CA GLY A 48 -3.66 -12.58 -3.17
C GLY A 48 -4.76 -11.91 -3.98
N PHE A 49 -5.98 -12.44 -3.90
CA PHE A 49 -7.15 -11.81 -4.46
C PHE A 49 -7.39 -10.44 -3.83
N CYS A 50 -7.33 -10.31 -2.49
CA CYS A 50 -7.42 -9.01 -1.82
C CYS A 50 -6.31 -8.03 -2.25
N ALA A 51 -5.07 -8.51 -2.42
CA ALA A 51 -3.93 -7.72 -2.88
C ALA A 51 -4.11 -7.25 -4.33
N TRP A 52 -4.56 -8.14 -5.21
CA TRP A 52 -4.91 -7.83 -6.59
C TRP A 52 -6.03 -6.79 -6.64
N LEU A 53 -7.12 -6.99 -5.89
CA LEU A 53 -8.18 -5.99 -5.79
C LEU A 53 -7.63 -4.64 -5.32
N ALA A 54 -6.78 -4.61 -4.29
CA ALA A 54 -6.17 -3.37 -3.77
C ALA A 54 -5.22 -2.66 -4.77
N THR A 55 -4.75 -3.37 -5.79
CA THR A 55 -3.86 -2.86 -6.84
C THR A 55 -4.55 -2.61 -8.17
N LEU A 56 -5.80 -3.09 -8.35
CA LEU A 56 -6.63 -2.79 -9.52
C LEU A 56 -6.68 -1.29 -9.80
N GLY A 57 -6.39 -0.91 -11.05
CA GLY A 57 -6.42 0.48 -11.51
C GLY A 57 -5.25 1.36 -11.04
N LYS A 58 -4.29 0.83 -10.27
CA LYS A 58 -2.96 1.46 -10.15
C LYS A 58 -2.13 0.94 -11.30
N GLY A 59 -1.85 1.78 -12.28
CA GLY A 59 -1.05 1.41 -13.46
C GLY A 59 0.25 0.72 -13.05
N GLY A 60 0.30 -0.59 -13.22
CA GLY A 60 1.45 -1.45 -12.98
C GLY A 60 1.44 -2.69 -13.87
N GLY A 61 0.51 -2.77 -14.83
CA GLY A 61 0.71 -3.58 -16.03
C GLY A 61 1.64 -2.84 -16.99
N PRO A 62 2.23 -3.52 -17.98
CA PRO A 62 3.05 -2.84 -18.98
C PRO A 62 2.24 -1.67 -19.51
N SER A 63 2.78 -0.46 -19.37
CA SER A 63 2.31 0.66 -20.19
C SER A 63 2.16 0.08 -21.58
N PHE A 64 0.95 0.09 -22.12
CA PHE A 64 0.81 0.10 -23.56
C PHE A 64 1.64 1.30 -23.96
N GLY A 65 2.86 1.02 -24.41
CA GLY A 65 3.70 1.99 -25.07
C GLY A 65 2.84 2.42 -26.23
N TYR A 66 2.09 3.51 -26.04
CA TYR A 66 1.77 4.38 -27.13
C TYR A 66 3.14 4.87 -27.59
N ASN A 67 3.77 4.05 -28.43
CA ASN A 67 4.81 4.47 -29.32
C ASN A 67 4.13 5.55 -30.14
N PHE A 68 4.23 6.79 -29.67
CA PHE A 68 3.77 7.95 -30.40
C PHE A 68 4.80 8.15 -31.50
N ASP A 69 4.75 7.24 -32.46
CA ASP A 69 5.56 7.31 -33.64
C ASP A 69 5.04 8.47 -34.47
N SER A 70 5.83 9.54 -34.52
CA SER A 70 5.52 10.73 -35.31
C SER A 70 5.37 10.42 -36.81
N SER A 71 5.89 9.28 -37.29
CA SER A 71 5.74 8.83 -38.67
C SER A 71 4.35 8.26 -38.97
N SER A 72 3.74 7.58 -37.99
CA SER A 72 2.35 7.10 -38.01
C SER A 72 1.31 8.25 -38.06
N PHE A 73 1.64 9.42 -37.52
CA PHE A 73 0.77 10.61 -37.60
C PHE A 73 0.72 11.23 -39.01
N ARG A 74 1.78 11.07 -39.80
CA ARG A 74 1.85 11.57 -41.19
C ARG A 74 1.12 10.65 -42.18
N HIS A 75 1.25 9.33 -42.04
CA HIS A 75 0.48 8.38 -42.87
C HIS A 75 -0.98 8.21 -42.41
N GLY A 76 -1.26 8.32 -41.11
CA GLY A 76 -2.63 8.35 -40.59
C GLY A 76 -3.45 9.55 -41.09
N SER A 77 -2.83 10.62 -41.59
CA SER A 77 -3.55 11.80 -42.09
C SER A 77 -4.24 11.60 -43.45
N GLN A 78 -3.85 10.58 -44.22
CA GLN A 78 -4.50 10.21 -45.49
C GLN A 78 -5.53 9.08 -45.30
N GLU A 79 -5.25 8.08 -44.44
CA GLU A 79 -6.23 7.05 -44.06
C GLU A 79 -7.34 7.58 -43.15
N ALA A 80 -7.06 8.55 -42.27
CA ALA A 80 -8.08 9.16 -41.42
C ALA A 80 -9.14 9.91 -42.25
N ARG A 81 -8.81 10.46 -43.41
CA ARG A 81 -9.81 11.14 -44.26
C ARG A 81 -10.88 10.17 -44.78
N GLN A 82 -10.47 8.95 -45.13
CA GLN A 82 -11.40 7.89 -45.57
C GLN A 82 -12.20 7.31 -44.39
N PHE A 83 -11.60 7.24 -43.21
CA PHE A 83 -12.30 6.88 -41.95
C PHE A 83 -13.29 7.97 -41.48
N ILE A 84 -12.99 9.24 -41.76
CA ILE A 84 -13.83 10.41 -41.43
C ILE A 84 -15.12 10.44 -42.29
N ASP A 85 -15.05 10.02 -43.55
CA ASP A 85 -16.24 9.98 -44.43
C ASP A 85 -17.23 8.86 -44.05
N SER A 86 -16.77 7.80 -43.38
CA SER A 86 -17.62 6.72 -42.83
C SER A 86 -17.97 6.91 -41.33
N LEU A 87 -17.43 7.95 -40.71
CA LEU A 87 -17.49 8.22 -39.27
C LEU A 87 -18.90 8.40 -38.68
N PRO A 88 -19.91 8.97 -39.38
CA PRO A 88 -21.23 9.21 -38.79
C PRO A 88 -21.89 7.94 -38.23
N TRP A 89 -21.66 6.79 -38.86
CA TRP A 89 -22.19 5.50 -38.42
C TRP A 89 -21.47 4.94 -37.18
N PHE A 90 -20.18 5.25 -37.01
CA PHE A 90 -19.36 4.75 -35.90
C PHE A 90 -19.34 5.67 -34.68
N ILE A 91 -19.71 6.95 -34.80
CA ILE A 91 -19.84 7.88 -33.66
C ILE A 91 -20.67 7.28 -32.51
N PRO A 92 -21.89 6.74 -32.70
CA PRO A 92 -22.65 6.15 -31.59
C PRO A 92 -21.94 4.94 -30.97
N LEU A 93 -21.26 4.12 -31.78
CA LEU A 93 -20.49 2.97 -31.29
C LEU A 93 -19.31 3.42 -30.43
N ILE A 94 -18.55 4.43 -30.87
CA ILE A 94 -17.40 4.98 -30.15
C ILE A 94 -17.86 5.62 -28.83
N ILE A 95 -18.96 6.38 -28.85
CA ILE A 95 -19.55 6.96 -27.64
C ILE A 95 -20.00 5.85 -26.68
N ALA A 96 -20.69 4.83 -27.17
CA ALA A 96 -21.15 3.70 -26.36
C ALA A 96 -19.98 2.93 -25.71
N VAL A 97 -18.92 2.63 -26.48
CA VAL A 97 -17.71 1.96 -25.98
C VAL A 97 -16.97 2.85 -24.98
N SER A 98 -16.90 4.15 -25.21
CA SER A 98 -16.26 5.10 -24.29
C SER A 98 -17.01 5.23 -22.97
N ILE A 99 -18.34 5.30 -23.02
CA ILE A 99 -19.20 5.30 -21.81
C ILE A 99 -19.04 3.98 -21.06
N LEU A 100 -19.07 2.84 -21.75
CA LEU A 100 -18.87 1.53 -21.14
C LEU A 100 -17.48 1.43 -20.48
N GLY A 101 -16.43 1.88 -21.17
CA GLY A 101 -15.06 1.92 -20.64
C GLY A 101 -14.96 2.78 -19.39
N LEU A 102 -15.59 3.97 -19.37
CA LEU A 102 -15.64 4.84 -18.21
C LEU A 102 -16.37 4.17 -17.03
N LEU A 103 -17.52 3.54 -17.27
CA LEU A 103 -18.27 2.81 -16.24
C LEU A 103 -17.45 1.67 -15.64
N VAL A 104 -16.75 0.90 -16.48
CA VAL A 104 -15.85 -0.18 -16.04
C VAL A 104 -14.67 0.39 -15.24
N ALA A 105 -14.07 1.50 -15.67
CA ALA A 105 -12.99 2.15 -14.94
C ALA A 105 -13.44 2.65 -13.56
N LEU A 106 -14.62 3.26 -13.47
CA LEU A 106 -15.22 3.70 -12.20
C LEU A 106 -15.53 2.50 -11.30
N LEU A 107 -16.05 1.41 -11.87
CA LEU A 107 -16.30 0.17 -11.14
C LEU A 107 -14.98 -0.39 -10.57
N PHE A 108 -13.92 -0.47 -11.37
CA PHE A 108 -12.61 -0.94 -10.90
C PHE A 108 -12.01 -0.01 -9.84
N LEU A 109 -12.14 1.31 -9.99
CA LEU A 109 -11.69 2.27 -8.98
C LEU A 109 -12.45 2.08 -7.64
N TRP A 110 -13.75 1.83 -7.72
CA TRP A 110 -14.60 1.57 -6.56
C TRP A 110 -14.23 0.25 -5.88
N ILE A 111 -14.12 -0.84 -6.65
CA ILE A 111 -13.69 -2.15 -6.15
C ILE A 111 -12.28 -2.04 -5.52
N SER A 112 -11.35 -1.35 -6.19
CA SER A 112 -9.99 -1.15 -5.72
C SER A 112 -9.91 -0.43 -4.39
N SER A 113 -10.74 0.60 -4.23
CA SER A 113 -10.80 1.36 -2.98
C SER A 113 -11.30 0.50 -1.82
N ARG A 114 -12.18 -0.47 -2.06
CA ARG A 114 -12.62 -1.44 -1.05
C ARG A 114 -11.59 -2.55 -0.80
N GLY A 115 -10.95 -3.04 -1.85
CA GLY A 115 -9.92 -4.09 -1.77
C GLY A 115 -8.79 -3.73 -0.80
N LYS A 116 -8.40 -2.45 -0.73
CA LYS A 116 -7.36 -1.98 0.22
C LYS A 116 -7.71 -2.22 1.68
N PHE A 117 -8.97 -2.04 2.07
CA PHE A 117 -9.43 -2.29 3.45
C PHE A 117 -9.46 -3.79 3.77
N MET A 118 -9.89 -4.60 2.80
CA MET A 118 -9.91 -6.06 2.96
C MET A 118 -8.49 -6.61 3.10
N PHE A 119 -7.59 -6.17 2.22
CA PHE A 119 -6.20 -6.57 2.23
C PHE A 119 -5.51 -6.17 3.54
N LEU A 120 -5.69 -4.92 3.99
CA LEU A 120 -5.15 -4.47 5.26
C LEU A 120 -5.71 -5.30 6.43
N TYR A 121 -7.02 -5.57 6.46
CA TYR A 121 -7.62 -6.37 7.53
C TYR A 121 -7.07 -7.79 7.57
N CYS A 122 -6.91 -8.44 6.40
CA CYS A 122 -6.32 -9.78 6.31
C CYS A 122 -4.83 -9.77 6.73
N ALA A 123 -4.08 -8.75 6.29
CA ALA A 123 -2.66 -8.58 6.60
C ALA A 123 -2.38 -8.19 8.07
N VAL A 124 -3.38 -7.70 8.80
CA VAL A 124 -3.23 -7.37 10.23
C VAL A 124 -3.69 -8.52 11.11
N ASN A 125 -4.84 -9.14 10.80
CA ASN A 125 -5.48 -10.14 11.65
C ASN A 125 -5.07 -11.58 11.35
N ASN A 126 -4.22 -11.81 10.35
CA ASN A 126 -3.81 -13.15 9.94
C ASN A 126 -4.98 -14.05 9.48
N CYS A 127 -6.04 -13.46 8.92
CA CYS A 127 -7.27 -14.16 8.52
C CYS A 127 -7.55 -14.01 7.03
N ALA A 128 -8.23 -14.99 6.42
CA ALA A 128 -8.66 -14.97 5.02
C ALA A 128 -10.19 -14.76 4.87
N PHE A 129 -10.74 -13.76 5.56
CA PHE A 129 -12.17 -13.43 5.47
C PHE A 129 -12.41 -12.27 4.50
N VAL A 130 -13.19 -12.53 3.44
CA VAL A 130 -13.56 -11.53 2.43
C VAL A 130 -14.88 -10.84 2.81
N LYS A 131 -15.89 -11.60 3.22
CA LYS A 131 -17.27 -11.10 3.41
C LYS A 131 -17.41 -10.09 4.57
N TYR A 132 -16.80 -10.40 5.72
CA TYR A 132 -16.91 -9.58 6.93
C TYR A 132 -16.30 -8.17 6.78
N PRO A 133 -15.04 -7.99 6.35
CA PRO A 133 -14.48 -6.65 6.19
C PRO A 133 -15.16 -5.85 5.06
N TRP A 134 -15.72 -6.52 4.05
CA TRP A 134 -16.45 -5.86 2.96
C TRP A 134 -17.68 -5.08 3.44
N SER A 135 -18.49 -5.68 4.32
CA SER A 135 -19.67 -5.02 4.88
C SER A 135 -19.30 -3.96 5.90
N GLN A 136 -18.32 -4.26 6.76
CA GLN A 136 -17.93 -3.38 7.86
C GLN A 136 -17.32 -2.06 7.38
N PHE A 137 -16.42 -2.11 6.38
CA PHE A 137 -15.71 -0.93 5.89
C PHE A 137 -16.40 -0.25 4.68
N ARG A 138 -17.70 -0.50 4.47
CA ARG A 138 -18.46 0.02 3.33
C ARG A 138 -18.44 1.55 3.27
N ARG A 139 -18.61 2.21 4.41
CA ARG A 139 -18.67 3.68 4.53
C ARG A 139 -17.29 4.31 4.33
N GLN A 140 -16.26 3.71 4.92
CA GLN A 140 -14.87 4.12 4.80
C GLN A 140 -14.37 3.96 3.36
N GLY A 141 -14.64 2.82 2.73
CA GLY A 141 -14.29 2.53 1.35
C GLY A 141 -14.92 3.49 0.34
N ASN A 142 -16.20 3.83 0.51
CA ASN A 142 -16.88 4.82 -0.34
C ASN A 142 -16.26 6.22 -0.21
N SER A 143 -15.81 6.62 0.99
CA SER A 143 -15.14 7.91 1.19
C SER A 143 -13.77 7.97 0.50
N VAL A 144 -13.00 6.87 0.52
CA VAL A 144 -11.71 6.79 -0.21
C VAL A 144 -11.93 6.76 -1.72
N PHE A 145 -12.96 6.05 -2.19
CA PHE A 145 -13.33 6.06 -3.60
C PHE A 145 -13.61 7.48 -4.10
N LEU A 146 -14.47 8.23 -3.39
CA LEU A 146 -14.79 9.60 -3.76
C LEU A 146 -13.55 10.51 -3.72
N PHE A 147 -12.71 10.37 -2.70
CA PHE A 147 -11.46 11.13 -2.58
C PHE A 147 -10.51 10.87 -3.75
N ARG A 148 -10.29 9.60 -4.11
CA ARG A 148 -9.46 9.22 -5.26
C ARG A 148 -10.06 9.71 -6.58
N LEU A 149 -11.38 9.63 -6.73
CA LEU A 149 -12.09 10.09 -7.91
C LEU A 149 -11.90 11.61 -8.10
N VAL A 150 -12.08 12.40 -7.03
CA VAL A 150 -11.87 13.86 -7.06
C VAL A 150 -10.42 14.21 -7.41
N ILE A 151 -9.44 13.51 -6.82
CA ILE A 151 -8.03 13.70 -7.16
C ILE A 151 -7.74 13.36 -8.61
N TRP A 152 -8.34 12.27 -9.13
CA TRP A 152 -8.16 11.88 -10.52
C TRP A 152 -8.74 12.92 -11.49
N PHE A 153 -9.95 13.44 -11.22
CA PHE A 153 -10.53 14.53 -11.99
C PHE A 153 -9.70 15.81 -11.91
N PHE A 154 -9.22 16.18 -10.71
CA PHE A 154 -8.35 17.33 -10.54
C PHE A 154 -7.05 17.17 -11.34
N GLY A 155 -6.42 16.00 -11.28
CA GLY A 155 -5.23 15.67 -12.07
C GLY A 155 -5.49 15.73 -13.58
N MET A 156 -6.61 15.20 -14.05
CA MET A 156 -7.03 15.27 -15.45
C MET A 156 -7.23 16.71 -15.93
N ILE A 157 -7.90 17.56 -15.13
CA ILE A 157 -8.13 18.97 -15.45
C ILE A 157 -6.80 19.71 -15.51
N CYS A 158 -5.95 19.56 -14.49
CA CYS A 158 -4.66 20.25 -14.46
C CYS A 158 -3.71 19.76 -15.58
N ALA A 159 -3.70 18.46 -15.89
CA ALA A 159 -2.95 17.92 -17.02
C ALA A 159 -3.49 18.46 -18.37
N GLY A 160 -4.82 18.50 -18.54
CA GLY A 160 -5.46 19.09 -19.71
C GLY A 160 -5.11 20.56 -19.89
N LEU A 161 -5.12 21.35 -18.80
CA LEU A 161 -4.67 22.74 -18.82
C LEU A 161 -3.20 22.87 -19.21
N CYS A 162 -2.31 21.99 -18.72
CA CYS A 162 -0.90 21.99 -19.13
C CYS A 162 -0.74 21.71 -20.63
N VAL A 163 -1.55 20.80 -21.19
CA VAL A 163 -1.55 20.50 -22.63
C VAL A 163 -2.06 21.70 -23.44
N VAL A 164 -3.15 22.33 -23.02
CA VAL A 164 -3.70 23.52 -23.70
C VAL A 164 -2.70 24.68 -23.66
N LEU A 165 -2.08 24.94 -22.50
CA LEU A 165 -1.04 25.97 -22.36
C LEU A 165 0.21 25.65 -23.20
N GLY A 166 0.63 24.39 -23.21
CA GLY A 166 1.75 23.92 -24.04
C GLY A 166 1.45 24.09 -25.53
N PHE A 167 0.25 23.74 -25.98
CA PHE A 167 -0.17 23.93 -27.36
C PHE A 167 -0.31 25.40 -27.74
N GLY A 168 -0.86 26.24 -26.85
CA GLY A 168 -0.93 27.69 -27.03
C GLY A 168 0.45 28.33 -27.16
N LEU A 169 1.39 27.93 -26.29
CA LEU A 169 2.79 28.36 -26.36
C LEU A 169 3.43 27.89 -27.67
N PHE A 170 3.18 26.65 -28.09
CA PHE A 170 3.67 26.12 -29.37
C PHE A 170 3.17 26.94 -30.57
N ALA A 171 1.88 27.26 -30.59
CA ALA A 171 1.26 28.07 -31.65
C ALA A 171 1.82 29.51 -31.68
N ALA A 172 2.05 30.11 -30.51
CA ALA A 172 2.66 31.44 -30.40
C ALA A 172 4.13 31.45 -30.86
N LEU A 173 4.92 30.44 -30.49
CA LEU A 173 6.32 30.31 -30.88
C LEU A 173 6.48 30.02 -32.38
N ARG A 174 5.54 29.32 -33.01
CA ARG A 174 5.51 29.12 -34.47
C ARG A 174 5.43 30.42 -35.28
N ALA A 175 4.97 31.53 -34.68
CA ALA A 175 4.92 32.82 -35.34
C ALA A 175 6.29 33.52 -35.42
N GLY A 176 7.29 33.09 -34.64
CA GLY A 176 8.59 33.77 -34.54
C GLY A 176 9.84 32.89 -34.53
N PHE A 177 9.71 31.57 -34.32
CA PHE A 177 10.84 30.64 -34.20
C PHE A 177 10.78 29.50 -35.24
N PRO A 178 11.94 28.90 -35.60
CA PRO A 178 11.97 27.68 -36.40
C PRO A 178 11.19 26.55 -35.72
N ARG A 179 10.50 25.74 -36.54
CA ARG A 179 9.53 24.71 -36.12
C ARG A 179 10.06 23.79 -35.02
N ASP A 180 11.33 23.40 -35.10
CA ASP A 180 11.92 22.40 -34.21
C ASP A 180 12.17 22.97 -32.81
N GLY A 181 12.59 24.24 -32.71
CA GLY A 181 12.79 24.93 -31.44
C GLY A 181 11.48 25.19 -30.69
N ALA A 182 10.40 25.51 -31.42
CA ALA A 182 9.09 25.76 -30.83
C ALA A 182 8.47 24.50 -30.21
N ILE A 183 8.63 23.32 -30.84
CA ILE A 183 8.14 22.03 -30.29
C ILE A 183 8.87 21.72 -28.99
N LEU A 184 10.20 21.82 -29.01
CA LEU A 184 11.04 21.45 -27.88
C LEU A 184 10.77 22.34 -26.66
N LEU A 185 10.61 23.66 -26.86
CA LEU A 185 10.28 24.60 -25.79
C LEU A 185 8.88 24.35 -25.20
N ALA A 186 7.90 24.04 -26.04
CA ALA A 186 6.53 23.77 -25.60
C ALA A 186 6.43 22.48 -24.77
N ILE A 187 7.14 21.42 -25.20
CA ILE A 187 7.22 20.16 -24.44
C ILE A 187 7.96 20.40 -23.12
N LEU A 188 9.09 21.11 -23.15
CA LEU A 188 9.86 21.43 -21.94
C LEU A 188 9.00 22.21 -20.93
N GLY A 189 8.29 23.25 -21.38
CA GLY A 189 7.41 24.06 -20.54
C GLY A 189 6.24 23.27 -19.95
N ALA A 190 5.57 22.45 -20.77
CA ALA A 190 4.48 21.59 -20.29
C ALA A 190 4.99 20.53 -19.30
N SER A 191 6.16 19.94 -19.54
CA SER A 191 6.75 18.94 -18.65
C SER A 191 7.20 19.52 -17.32
N MET A 192 7.74 20.74 -17.31
CA MET A 192 8.24 21.41 -16.10
C MET A 192 7.13 21.68 -15.08
N ILE A 193 5.88 21.87 -15.54
CA ILE A 193 4.70 22.05 -14.67
C ILE A 193 3.97 20.72 -14.46
N GLY A 194 3.81 19.91 -15.51
CA GLY A 194 3.05 18.66 -15.46
C GLY A 194 3.68 17.58 -14.59
N VAL A 195 5.00 17.38 -14.69
CA VAL A 195 5.72 16.35 -13.91
C VAL A 195 5.62 16.58 -12.40
N PRO A 196 5.95 17.76 -11.84
CA PRO A 196 5.84 17.97 -10.39
C PRO A 196 4.40 17.89 -9.90
N LEU A 197 3.43 18.37 -10.69
CA LEU A 197 2.01 18.23 -10.36
C LEU A 197 1.60 16.75 -10.23
N LEU A 198 1.96 15.91 -11.20
CA LEU A 198 1.68 14.48 -11.16
C LEU A 198 2.39 13.80 -9.98
N MET A 199 3.62 14.22 -9.67
CA MET A 199 4.37 13.73 -8.51
C MET A 199 3.68 14.08 -7.18
N ILE A 200 3.13 15.30 -7.05
CA ILE A 200 2.36 15.72 -5.88
C ILE A 200 1.10 14.85 -5.75
N ILE A 201 0.36 14.65 -6.84
CA ILE A 201 -0.85 13.81 -6.87
C ILE A 201 -0.52 12.37 -6.46
N TYR A 202 0.55 11.80 -7.01
CA TYR A 202 1.02 10.46 -6.65
C TYR A 202 1.35 10.36 -5.15
N THR A 203 2.08 11.35 -4.62
CA THR A 203 2.47 11.40 -3.21
C THR A 203 1.24 11.45 -2.29
N ILE A 204 0.22 12.25 -2.62
CA ILE A 204 -1.03 12.33 -1.86
C ILE A 204 -1.74 10.98 -1.84
N LEU A 205 -1.84 10.32 -3.00
CA LEU A 205 -2.48 9.01 -3.10
C LEU A 205 -1.71 7.94 -2.32
N ASP A 206 -0.38 7.96 -2.38
CA ASP A 206 0.46 7.02 -1.66
C ASP A 206 0.39 7.22 -0.13
N VAL A 207 0.48 8.45 0.36
CA VAL A 207 0.26 8.78 1.80
C VAL A 207 -1.13 8.32 2.25
N THR A 208 -2.15 8.49 1.40
CA THR A 208 -3.51 8.05 1.72
C THR A 208 -3.55 6.56 2.00
N GLU A 209 -2.81 5.79 1.21
CA GLU A 209 -2.80 4.35 1.34
C GLU A 209 -1.96 3.84 2.49
N ASP A 210 -0.76 4.38 2.65
CA ASP A 210 0.21 3.91 3.64
C ASP A 210 -0.19 4.31 5.05
N PHE A 211 -0.81 5.48 5.23
CA PHE A 211 -1.09 6.05 6.54
C PHE A 211 -2.57 6.27 6.81
N VAL A 212 -3.30 6.86 5.86
CA VAL A 212 -4.69 7.27 6.13
C VAL A 212 -5.63 6.08 6.20
N ILE A 213 -5.48 5.07 5.33
CA ILE A 213 -6.29 3.84 5.40
C ILE A 213 -6.13 3.12 6.76
N PRO A 214 -4.91 2.87 7.26
CA PRO A 214 -4.67 2.39 8.63
C PRO A 214 -5.40 3.19 9.72
N ILE A 215 -5.28 4.53 9.71
CA ILE A 215 -5.94 5.42 10.67
C ILE A 215 -7.48 5.31 10.57
N MET A 216 -8.01 5.19 9.35
CA MET A 216 -9.46 5.03 9.11
C MET A 216 -10.01 3.73 9.68
N VAL A 217 -9.25 2.62 9.56
CA VAL A 217 -9.65 1.32 10.12
C VAL A 217 -9.69 1.38 11.64
N ARG A 218 -8.68 2.00 12.28
CA ARG A 218 -8.58 2.04 13.74
C ARG A 218 -9.56 3.00 14.41
N GLN A 219 -9.75 4.19 13.82
CA GLN A 219 -10.57 5.26 14.39
C GLN A 219 -12.01 5.28 13.86
N GLY A 220 -12.33 4.47 12.85
CA GLY A 220 -13.65 4.44 12.21
C GLY A 220 -14.03 5.74 11.48
N ARG A 221 -13.07 6.64 11.24
CA ARG A 221 -13.30 7.96 10.63
C ARG A 221 -13.36 7.90 9.10
N LEU A 222 -13.98 8.92 8.51
CA LEU A 222 -13.99 9.16 7.05
C LEU A 222 -12.63 9.68 6.55
N CYS A 223 -12.43 9.72 5.23
CA CYS A 223 -11.15 10.07 4.61
C CYS A 223 -10.65 11.46 5.00
N ILE A 224 -11.51 12.49 4.93
CA ILE A 224 -11.09 13.88 5.22
C ILE A 224 -10.72 14.10 6.70
N PRO A 225 -11.52 13.66 7.70
CA PRO A 225 -11.10 13.73 9.10
C PRO A 225 -9.82 12.93 9.40
N ALA A 226 -9.66 11.75 8.81
CA ALA A 226 -8.45 10.95 8.98
C ALA A 226 -7.22 11.63 8.35
N TRP A 227 -7.40 12.27 7.18
CA TRP A 227 -6.37 13.07 6.53
C TRP A 227 -5.91 14.24 7.42
N LYS A 228 -6.84 14.92 8.11
CA LYS A 228 -6.49 16.00 9.05
C LYS A 228 -5.64 15.51 10.22
N VAL A 229 -5.90 14.30 10.74
CA VAL A 229 -5.07 13.70 11.80
C VAL A 229 -3.70 13.33 11.26
N CYS A 230 -3.65 12.65 10.11
CA CYS A 230 -2.41 12.26 9.45
C CYS A 230 -1.54 13.48 9.11
N TRP A 231 -2.14 14.56 8.60
CA TRP A 231 -1.42 15.79 8.25
C TRP A 231 -0.82 16.49 9.47
N ARG A 232 -1.52 16.52 10.60
CA ARG A 232 -0.94 17.04 11.86
C ARG A 232 0.27 16.20 12.26
N LEU A 233 0.14 14.88 12.23
CA LEU A 233 1.23 13.97 12.57
C LEU A 233 2.45 14.14 11.65
N ILE A 234 2.23 14.30 10.34
CA ILE A 234 3.28 14.57 9.36
C ILE A 234 3.97 15.89 9.63
N ARG A 235 3.21 16.95 9.95
CA ARG A 235 3.76 18.27 10.23
C ARG A 235 4.58 18.28 11.52
N ASP A 236 4.12 17.60 12.56
CA ASP A 236 4.78 17.55 13.86
C ASP A 236 6.08 16.71 13.81
N HIS A 237 6.20 15.80 12.83
CA HIS A 237 7.35 14.92 12.66
C HIS A 237 7.89 14.87 11.22
N PHE A 238 7.93 16.00 10.52
CA PHE A 238 8.23 16.07 9.07
C PHE A 238 9.51 15.34 8.67
N GLY A 239 10.61 15.56 9.40
CA GLY A 239 11.89 14.93 9.08
C GLY A 239 11.86 13.40 9.10
N LYS A 240 11.05 12.80 10.00
CA LYS A 240 10.93 11.35 10.11
C LYS A 240 10.11 10.77 8.95
N PHE A 241 9.09 11.48 8.49
CA PHE A 241 8.34 11.09 7.29
C PHE A 241 9.18 11.23 6.02
N VAL A 242 10.00 12.27 5.89
CA VAL A 242 10.95 12.40 4.76
C VAL A 242 11.92 11.22 4.75
N LEU A 243 12.44 10.83 5.92
CA LEU A 243 13.31 9.66 6.04
C LEU A 243 12.58 8.35 5.68
N TYR A 244 11.32 8.19 6.10
CA TYR A 244 10.47 7.07 5.67
C TYR A 244 10.34 7.01 4.15
N TRP A 245 10.08 8.15 3.50
CA TRP A 245 9.97 8.24 2.06
C TRP A 245 11.28 7.91 1.33
N LEU A 246 12.41 8.40 1.84
CA LEU A 246 13.74 8.09 1.31
C LEU A 246 14.05 6.58 1.41
N PHE A 247 13.72 5.97 2.55
CA PHE A 247 13.91 4.54 2.75
C PHE A 247 12.93 3.71 1.91
N LYS A 248 11.67 4.14 1.79
CA LYS A 248 10.69 3.53 0.89
C LYS A 248 11.16 3.59 -0.56
N LEU A 249 11.74 4.69 -1.02
CA LEU A 249 12.33 4.80 -2.35
C LEU A 249 13.46 3.79 -2.54
N LEU A 250 14.41 3.74 -1.60
CA LEU A 250 15.52 2.78 -1.63
C LEU A 250 15.03 1.33 -1.70
N LEU A 251 14.09 0.97 -0.84
CA LEU A 251 13.57 -0.39 -0.78
C LEU A 251 12.74 -0.75 -2.02
N THR A 252 12.02 0.22 -2.61
CA THR A 252 11.31 0.05 -3.88
C THR A 252 12.29 -0.21 -5.02
N VAL A 253 13.41 0.51 -5.08
CA VAL A 253 14.45 0.29 -6.09
C VAL A 253 15.09 -1.09 -5.93
N VAL A 254 15.42 -1.49 -4.69
CA VAL A 254 16.01 -2.81 -4.40
C VAL A 254 15.04 -3.95 -4.76
N ILE A 255 13.78 -3.86 -4.34
CA ILE A 255 12.76 -4.86 -4.67
C ILE A 255 12.48 -4.88 -6.18
N GLY A 256 12.38 -3.71 -6.82
CA GLY A 256 12.19 -3.58 -8.25
C GLY A 256 13.33 -4.24 -9.04
N ALA A 257 14.58 -4.03 -8.63
CA ALA A 257 15.75 -4.67 -9.22
C ALA A 257 15.72 -6.20 -9.03
N MET A 258 15.31 -6.70 -7.86
CA MET A 258 15.16 -8.15 -7.63
C MET A 258 14.07 -8.76 -8.51
N VAL A 259 12.91 -8.11 -8.63
CA VAL A 259 11.81 -8.56 -9.49
C VAL A 259 12.21 -8.51 -10.96
N PHE A 260 12.93 -7.47 -11.38
CA PHE A 260 13.45 -7.35 -12.74
C PHE A 260 14.48 -8.45 -13.05
N ALA A 261 15.43 -8.69 -12.15
CA ALA A 261 16.41 -9.76 -12.29
C ALA A 261 15.73 -11.14 -12.39
N PHE A 262 14.69 -11.38 -11.58
CA PHE A 262 13.89 -12.60 -11.66
C PHE A 262 13.13 -12.73 -12.99
N ALA A 263 12.53 -11.63 -13.48
CA ALA A 263 11.81 -11.61 -14.75
C ALA A 263 12.73 -11.88 -15.94
N VAL A 264 13.92 -11.29 -15.95
CA VAL A 264 14.94 -11.52 -16.99
C VAL A 264 15.50 -12.94 -16.88
N GLY A 265 15.82 -13.40 -15.67
CA GLY A 265 16.43 -14.71 -15.42
C GLY A 265 15.50 -15.89 -15.76
N THR A 266 14.18 -15.72 -15.67
CA THR A 266 13.20 -16.75 -16.05
C THR A 266 12.79 -16.70 -17.53
N CYS A 267 13.29 -15.69 -18.28
CA CYS A 267 13.27 -15.45 -19.73
C CYS A 267 11.91 -15.50 -20.46
N CYS A 268 10.98 -16.36 -20.07
CA CYS A 268 9.62 -16.45 -20.62
C CYS A 268 8.58 -16.74 -19.54
N VAL A 269 8.87 -17.62 -18.57
CA VAL A 269 7.87 -18.06 -17.59
C VAL A 269 7.53 -16.95 -16.60
N GLY A 270 8.52 -16.23 -16.06
CA GLY A 270 8.26 -15.15 -15.11
C GLY A 270 7.55 -13.97 -15.74
N LEU A 271 7.87 -13.63 -16.99
CA LEU A 271 7.17 -12.58 -17.74
C LEU A 271 5.73 -12.99 -18.07
N ILE A 272 5.49 -14.22 -18.52
CA ILE A 272 4.13 -14.71 -18.83
C ILE A 272 3.27 -14.76 -17.55
N VAL A 273 3.81 -15.26 -16.44
CA VAL A 273 3.10 -15.32 -15.15
C VAL A 273 2.80 -13.92 -14.60
N MET A 274 3.75 -12.99 -14.70
CA MET A 274 3.55 -11.58 -14.33
C MET A 274 2.57 -10.85 -15.27
N SER A 275 2.49 -11.27 -16.54
CA SER A 275 1.54 -10.71 -17.51
C SER A 275 0.10 -11.04 -17.14
N ILE A 276 -0.13 -12.13 -16.40
CA ILE A 276 -1.45 -12.45 -15.84
C ILE A 276 -1.66 -11.60 -14.57
N PRO A 277 -2.56 -10.60 -14.57
CA PRO A 277 -2.62 -9.61 -13.50
C PRO A 277 -2.86 -10.20 -12.10
N TYR A 278 -3.66 -11.26 -12.04
CA TYR A 278 -3.95 -11.96 -10.79
C TYR A 278 -2.71 -12.70 -10.28
N LEU A 279 -2.10 -13.55 -11.11
CA LEU A 279 -0.93 -14.35 -10.72
C LEU A 279 0.27 -13.47 -10.37
N GLY A 280 0.51 -12.38 -11.10
CA GLY A 280 1.52 -11.39 -10.76
C GLY A 280 1.31 -10.81 -9.35
N ALA A 281 0.06 -10.47 -8.99
CA ALA A 281 -0.26 -9.98 -7.66
C ALA A 281 -0.06 -11.04 -6.55
N VAL A 282 -0.34 -12.31 -6.84
CA VAL A 282 -0.12 -13.38 -5.86
C VAL A 282 1.38 -13.70 -5.69
N VAL A 283 2.17 -13.70 -6.77
CA VAL A 283 3.63 -13.84 -6.70
C VAL A 283 4.25 -12.67 -5.93
N LEU A 284 3.74 -11.45 -6.12
CA LEU A 284 4.16 -10.24 -5.40
C LEU A 284 3.49 -10.09 -4.02
N LEU A 285 2.74 -11.08 -3.55
CA LEU A 285 2.03 -11.02 -2.28
C LEU A 285 2.97 -10.79 -1.08
N PRO A 286 4.14 -11.47 -0.96
CA PRO A 286 5.08 -11.19 0.12
C PRO A 286 5.50 -9.72 0.15
N ILE A 287 5.77 -9.14 -1.02
CA ILE A 287 6.18 -7.74 -1.15
C ILE A 287 5.04 -6.80 -0.76
N THR A 288 3.84 -7.01 -1.31
CA THR A 288 2.68 -6.14 -1.02
C THR A 288 2.24 -6.22 0.44
N CYS A 289 2.29 -7.41 1.04
CA CYS A 289 1.99 -7.61 2.45
C CYS A 289 3.05 -6.93 3.33
N PHE A 290 4.33 -7.10 2.99
CA PHE A 290 5.43 -6.45 3.68
C PHE A 290 5.29 -4.92 3.70
N TRP A 291 4.97 -4.28 2.56
CA TRP A 291 4.73 -2.83 2.50
C TRP A 291 3.62 -2.37 3.44
N ARG A 292 2.50 -3.11 3.49
CA ARG A 292 1.38 -2.80 4.38
C ARG A 292 1.74 -2.99 5.85
N SER A 293 2.44 -4.07 6.19
CA SER A 293 2.86 -4.33 7.55
C SER A 293 3.90 -3.31 8.02
N PHE A 294 4.82 -2.91 7.15
CA PHE A 294 5.84 -1.90 7.44
C PHE A 294 5.21 -0.56 7.79
N SER A 295 4.26 -0.06 6.99
CA SER A 295 3.58 1.21 7.28
C SER A 295 2.76 1.15 8.58
N ALA A 296 2.11 0.02 8.86
CA ALA A 296 1.37 -0.19 10.11
C ALA A 296 2.28 -0.22 11.36
N PHE A 297 3.42 -0.93 11.30
CA PHE A 297 4.38 -0.95 12.41
C PHE A 297 5.09 0.40 12.61
N TYR A 298 5.30 1.16 11.53
CA TYR A 298 5.84 2.52 11.63
C TYR A 298 4.85 3.47 12.33
N LEU A 299 3.56 3.41 11.98
CA LEU A 299 2.52 4.19 12.66
C LEU A 299 2.42 3.89 14.16
N ARG A 300 2.60 2.63 14.57
CA ARG A 300 2.60 2.20 15.98
C ARG A 300 3.67 2.88 16.84
N GLN A 301 4.69 3.50 16.24
CA GLN A 301 5.71 4.24 17.00
C GLN A 301 5.22 5.61 17.48
N PHE A 302 4.21 6.19 16.83
CA PHE A 302 3.73 7.54 17.13
C PHE A 302 2.66 7.59 18.23
N GLY A 303 2.11 6.45 18.65
CA GLY A 303 1.19 6.35 19.77
C GLY A 303 0.32 5.10 19.72
N ASP A 304 -0.21 4.71 20.88
CA ASP A 304 -1.10 3.54 21.01
C ASP A 304 -2.46 3.76 20.32
N GLU A 305 -2.84 5.03 20.08
CA GLU A 305 -4.02 5.39 19.29
C GLU A 305 -3.92 4.98 17.81
N PHE A 306 -2.69 4.68 17.33
CA PHE A 306 -2.40 4.21 15.98
C PHE A 306 -2.09 2.72 15.92
N ASP A 307 -2.18 1.97 17.03
CA ASP A 307 -1.97 0.53 17.02
C ASP A 307 -3.20 -0.19 16.43
N ILE A 308 -2.97 -0.91 15.33
CA ILE A 308 -4.00 -1.61 14.55
C ILE A 308 -3.91 -3.12 14.79
N PHE A 309 -2.78 -3.59 15.30
CA PHE A 309 -2.60 -5.01 15.53
C PHE A 309 -3.49 -5.46 16.69
N PRO A 310 -4.15 -6.62 16.58
CA PRO A 310 -4.85 -7.18 17.72
C PRO A 310 -3.85 -7.37 18.88
N PRO A 311 -4.30 -7.22 20.13
CA PRO A 311 -3.44 -7.50 21.29
C PRO A 311 -2.88 -8.91 21.13
N GLU A 312 -1.56 -9.05 21.30
CA GLU A 312 -0.92 -10.37 21.26
C GLU A 312 -1.69 -11.28 22.23
N PRO A 313 -2.13 -12.47 21.79
CA PRO A 313 -2.67 -13.46 22.72
C PRO A 313 -1.66 -13.60 23.85
N PRO A 314 -2.08 -13.57 25.13
CA PRO A 314 -1.17 -13.80 26.23
C PRO A 314 -0.38 -15.05 25.90
N ALA A 315 0.95 -14.94 25.88
CA ALA A 315 1.84 -16.05 25.58
C ALA A 315 1.30 -17.27 26.34
N ALA A 316 0.92 -18.31 25.60
CA ALA A 316 0.52 -19.56 26.23
C ALA A 316 1.59 -19.84 27.29
N PRO A 317 1.22 -20.05 28.57
CA PRO A 317 2.21 -20.28 29.61
C PRO A 317 3.12 -21.38 29.09
N THR A 318 4.40 -21.05 28.97
CA THR A 318 5.45 -22.02 28.67
C THR A 318 5.12 -23.25 29.50
N PRO A 319 4.97 -24.45 28.91
CA PRO A 319 4.79 -25.65 29.71
C PRO A 319 5.92 -25.62 30.72
N ALA A 320 5.57 -25.49 32.00
CA ALA A 320 6.55 -25.55 33.06
C ALA A 320 7.40 -26.78 32.76
N PRO A 321 8.75 -26.69 32.80
CA PRO A 321 9.58 -27.86 32.61
C PRO A 321 8.99 -28.95 33.48
N PHE A 322 8.65 -30.10 32.87
CA PHE A 322 8.10 -31.23 33.59
C PHE A 322 9.03 -31.48 34.79
N VAL A 323 8.60 -31.04 35.96
CA VAL A 323 9.19 -31.48 37.21
C VAL A 323 8.75 -32.93 37.26
N THR A 324 9.61 -33.81 36.75
CA THR A 324 9.54 -35.24 37.07
C THR A 324 9.31 -35.31 38.57
N PRO A 325 8.23 -35.93 39.05
CA PRO A 325 8.06 -36.16 40.47
C PRO A 325 9.34 -36.83 40.93
N ALA A 326 10.07 -36.15 41.81
CA ALA A 326 11.17 -36.76 42.52
C ALA A 326 10.64 -38.10 43.04
N ALA A 327 11.34 -39.18 42.71
CA ALA A 327 11.02 -40.50 43.19
C ALA A 327 10.73 -40.40 44.69
N VAL A 328 9.50 -40.73 45.06
CA VAL A 328 9.12 -40.89 46.46
C VAL A 328 10.04 -41.97 47.01
N GLU A 329 11.06 -41.57 47.76
CA GLU A 329 11.85 -42.52 48.56
C GLU A 329 10.87 -43.29 49.45
N PRO A 330 10.86 -44.63 49.39
CA PRO A 330 10.02 -45.42 50.26
C PRO A 330 10.44 -45.18 51.71
N GLY A 331 9.46 -44.71 52.49
CA GLY A 331 9.65 -44.27 53.86
C GLY A 331 10.32 -45.30 54.76
N ASN A 332 11.31 -44.82 55.51
CA ASN A 332 11.82 -45.48 56.70
C ASN A 332 10.72 -45.45 57.77
N ARG A 333 9.96 -46.55 57.87
CA ARG A 333 8.99 -46.81 58.93
C ARG A 333 9.50 -47.97 59.78
N GLY A 334 9.67 -47.69 61.08
CA GLY A 334 9.90 -48.65 62.15
C GLY A 334 11.35 -48.63 62.62
N ILE A 335 11.67 -48.51 63.91
CA ILE A 335 10.93 -48.98 65.08
C ILE A 335 11.40 -48.17 66.30
N ASP A 336 10.56 -47.28 66.82
CA ASP A 336 10.70 -46.79 68.20
C ASP A 336 10.07 -47.84 69.12
N GLY A 337 10.90 -48.57 69.86
CA GLY A 337 10.45 -49.41 70.97
C GLY A 337 10.50 -48.62 72.28
N PRO A 338 9.44 -48.61 73.11
CA PRO A 338 9.53 -48.20 74.50
C PRO A 338 9.90 -49.40 75.39
N ALA A 339 10.24 -49.12 76.67
CA ALA A 339 10.39 -50.07 77.80
C ALA A 339 11.79 -50.73 77.91
N THR A 340 12.49 -50.90 79.05
CA THR A 340 12.45 -50.48 80.46
C THR A 340 13.78 -50.96 81.10
N THR A 341 14.12 -50.50 82.31
CA THR A 341 14.92 -51.20 83.36
C THR A 341 16.34 -51.70 83.06
N ALA A 342 17.35 -51.08 83.68
CA ALA A 342 18.15 -51.62 84.80
C ALA A 342 19.15 -50.57 85.30
#